data_AF-A0A410PV63-F1
#
_entry.id   AF-A0A410PV63-F1
#
_cell.length_a   1.000
_cell.length_b   1.000
_cell.length_c   1.000
_cell.angle_alpha   90.00
_cell.angle_beta   90.00
_cell.angle_gamma   90.00
#
_symmetry.space_group_name_H-M   'P 1'
#
loop_
_entity.id
_entity.type
_entity.pdbx_description
1 polymer ?
#
loop_
_entity_poly.entity_id
_entity_poly.type
_entity_poly.pdbx_seq_one_letter_code
_entity_poly.pdbx_strand_id
1 'polypeptide(L)'
;MDFWKIGNDQNKVSIKWSRNYFEDYKQLAYNFYDCGFSIFDEVICSGYDNIKSDMWFLTEIFLVRQSIELGLKSLLCRVYNKNNDIQKAFIECCHDLSMLFQRYNDVGNENYLTNEEKEWMTKYLDSLEEVDSKSDMFRFPFEDEFLSKYRDKFLDNVDVANNLLQAFALVKKCIQEGIALDENKFDNTLQPEFFIFASHGIGNCYLWQRLSDEGFHVKVTGYSEVIDFIYKNSNISKETKLYPLMFMFRNTIELCLKRLSYSSVDDGVPLEIFRAKRRSHFIKKDLWKNIKPVIMKYANDSGNDTEVIAIVERLIGEISGLDKNGDNFRYPTSYSLEYRFDKKNIDIKNVYEYLKAMI
;
A
#
# COMPACT_ATOMS: atom_id res chain seq x y z
N MET A 1 25.55 8.24 0.77
CA MET A 1 24.47 8.15 -0.23
C MET A 1 23.63 9.41 -0.13
N ASP A 2 23.23 9.98 -1.26
CA ASP A 2 22.40 11.19 -1.35
C ASP A 2 21.13 10.84 -2.13
N PHE A 3 19.96 11.02 -1.52
CA PHE A 3 18.66 10.68 -2.10
C PHE A 3 18.39 11.43 -3.41
N TRP A 4 18.86 12.67 -3.51
CA TRP A 4 18.57 13.57 -4.64
C TRP A 4 19.56 13.48 -5.79
N LYS A 5 20.61 12.67 -5.64
CA LYS A 5 21.63 12.51 -6.67
C LYS A 5 21.01 11.95 -7.94
N ILE A 6 21.17 12.68 -9.04
CA ILE A 6 20.89 12.17 -10.39
C ILE A 6 22.18 11.58 -10.93
N GLY A 7 22.25 10.25 -10.99
CA GLY A 7 23.44 9.53 -11.47
C GLY A 7 23.41 9.29 -12.97
N ASN A 8 22.22 9.04 -13.53
CA ASN A 8 22.01 8.83 -14.97
C ASN A 8 20.66 9.42 -15.39
N ASP A 9 20.67 10.32 -16.39
CA ASP A 9 19.45 10.93 -16.93
C ASP A 9 18.45 9.91 -17.50
N GLN A 10 18.89 8.73 -17.92
CA GLN A 10 17.98 7.65 -18.34
C GLN A 10 17.11 7.14 -17.19
N ASN A 11 17.54 7.26 -15.93
CA ASN A 11 16.79 6.84 -14.75
C ASN A 11 15.99 7.97 -14.11
N LYS A 12 16.08 9.17 -14.69
CA LYS A 12 15.42 10.36 -14.17
C LYS A 12 13.91 10.27 -14.42
N VAL A 13 13.14 10.46 -13.36
CA VAL A 13 11.69 10.62 -13.39
C VAL A 13 11.35 12.03 -12.91
N SER A 14 10.53 12.75 -13.69
CA SER A 14 10.04 14.08 -13.34
C SER A 14 8.66 13.99 -12.72
N ILE A 15 8.55 14.36 -11.45
CA ILE A 15 7.30 14.36 -10.69
C ILE A 15 6.69 15.75 -10.81
N LYS A 16 5.60 15.84 -11.57
CA LYS A 16 4.86 17.09 -11.77
C LYS A 16 3.39 16.79 -11.91
N TRP A 17 2.60 17.23 -10.93
CA TRP A 17 1.15 17.09 -10.97
C TRP A 17 0.51 18.12 -11.92
N SER A 18 -0.57 17.72 -12.58
CA SER A 18 -1.28 18.54 -13.56
C SER A 18 -2.03 19.73 -12.93
N ARG A 19 -2.29 19.66 -11.61
CA ARG A 19 -3.19 20.57 -10.88
C ARG A 19 -4.67 20.35 -11.19
N ASN A 20 -4.99 19.23 -11.81
CA ASN A 20 -6.35 18.74 -11.95
C ASN A 20 -6.51 17.52 -11.04
N TYR A 21 -7.31 17.65 -9.98
CA TYR A 21 -7.45 16.60 -8.98
C TYR A 21 -8.00 15.30 -9.56
N PHE A 22 -8.96 15.35 -10.48
CA PHE A 22 -9.47 14.15 -11.16
C PHE A 22 -8.33 13.43 -11.90
N GLU A 23 -7.60 14.15 -12.75
CA GLU A 23 -6.50 13.58 -13.53
C GLU A 23 -5.37 13.05 -12.66
N ASP A 24 -5.00 13.78 -11.60
CA ASP A 24 -3.88 13.42 -10.74
C ASP A 24 -4.21 12.19 -9.85
N TYR A 25 -5.42 12.12 -9.29
CA TYR A 25 -5.87 10.93 -8.55
C TYR A 25 -6.09 9.73 -9.48
N LYS A 26 -6.64 9.95 -10.68
CA LYS A 26 -6.80 8.91 -11.71
C LYS A 26 -5.46 8.31 -12.11
N GLN A 27 -4.47 9.15 -12.43
CA GLN A 27 -3.15 8.69 -12.81
C GLN A 27 -2.51 7.86 -11.69
N LEU A 28 -2.63 8.32 -10.44
CA LEU A 28 -2.08 7.56 -9.32
C LEU A 28 -2.83 6.25 -9.08
N ALA A 29 -4.15 6.21 -9.30
CA ALA A 29 -4.94 4.98 -9.25
C ALA A 29 -4.41 3.95 -10.26
N TYR A 30 -4.18 4.34 -11.52
CA TYR A 30 -3.58 3.46 -12.53
C TYR A 30 -2.17 3.03 -12.15
N ASN A 31 -1.34 3.91 -11.60
CA ASN A 31 0.00 3.54 -11.15
C ASN A 31 0.00 2.42 -10.10
N PHE A 32 -0.89 2.51 -9.10
CA PHE A 32 -1.03 1.47 -8.08
C PHE A 32 -1.63 0.18 -8.66
N TYR A 33 -2.62 0.31 -9.56
CA TYR A 33 -3.24 -0.84 -10.23
C TYR A 33 -2.26 -1.60 -11.11
N ASP A 34 -1.50 -0.93 -11.97
CA ASP A 34 -0.56 -1.59 -12.90
C ASP A 34 0.51 -2.37 -12.14
N CYS A 35 1.02 -1.80 -11.02
CA CYS A 35 1.93 -2.53 -10.14
C CYS A 35 1.23 -3.71 -9.46
N GLY A 36 0.05 -3.52 -8.89
CA GLY A 36 -0.74 -4.58 -8.25
C GLY A 36 -1.04 -5.73 -9.21
N PHE A 37 -1.62 -5.44 -10.38
CA PHE A 37 -1.92 -6.42 -11.42
C PHE A 37 -0.70 -7.26 -11.84
N SER A 38 0.46 -6.62 -12.01
CA SER A 38 1.68 -7.35 -12.36
C SER A 38 2.16 -8.31 -11.28
N ILE A 39 1.81 -8.07 -10.01
CA ILE A 39 2.10 -8.97 -8.90
C ILE A 39 1.09 -10.12 -8.92
N PHE A 40 -0.19 -9.88 -9.20
CA PHE A 40 -1.20 -10.95 -9.28
C PHE A 40 -0.81 -11.95 -10.35
N ASP A 41 -0.45 -11.43 -11.53
CA ASP A 41 0.04 -12.24 -12.64
C ASP A 41 1.25 -13.09 -12.22
N GLU A 42 2.25 -12.50 -11.57
CA GLU A 42 3.43 -13.24 -11.09
C GLU A 42 3.10 -14.26 -10.00
N VAL A 43 2.28 -13.91 -9.00
CA VAL A 43 1.88 -14.80 -7.91
C VAL A 43 1.10 -16.00 -8.47
N ILE A 44 0.10 -15.75 -9.32
CA ILE A 44 -0.75 -16.79 -9.91
C ILE A 44 0.06 -17.66 -10.89
N CYS A 45 0.86 -17.06 -11.77
CA CYS A 45 1.66 -17.81 -12.75
C CYS A 45 2.84 -18.57 -12.14
N SER A 46 3.32 -18.18 -10.95
CA SER A 46 4.37 -18.90 -10.25
C SER A 46 3.95 -20.30 -9.77
N GLY A 47 2.64 -20.57 -9.73
CA GLY A 47 2.09 -21.84 -9.30
C GLY A 47 2.34 -22.08 -7.80
N TYR A 48 3.34 -22.90 -7.48
CA TYR A 48 3.63 -23.32 -6.10
C TYR A 48 4.83 -22.58 -5.53
N ASP A 49 4.60 -21.33 -5.12
CA ASP A 49 5.58 -20.53 -4.38
C ASP A 49 4.91 -19.94 -3.14
N ASN A 50 5.12 -20.58 -1.99
CA ASN A 50 4.49 -20.17 -0.74
C ASN A 50 4.92 -18.76 -0.30
N ILE A 51 6.12 -18.28 -0.68
CA ILE A 51 6.53 -16.91 -0.36
C ILE A 51 5.66 -15.93 -1.14
N LYS A 52 5.42 -16.20 -2.41
CA LYS A 52 4.53 -15.39 -3.25
C LYS A 52 3.08 -15.49 -2.78
N SER A 53 2.57 -16.70 -2.62
CA SER A 53 1.19 -16.93 -2.19
C SER A 53 0.89 -16.38 -0.80
N ASP A 54 1.77 -16.56 0.19
CA ASP A 54 1.46 -16.19 1.58
C ASP A 54 1.93 -14.78 1.95
N MET A 55 2.85 -14.17 1.18
CA MET A 55 3.48 -12.90 1.55
C MET A 55 3.36 -11.82 0.47
N TRP A 56 3.63 -12.12 -0.80
CA TRP A 56 3.50 -11.13 -1.89
C TRP A 56 2.04 -10.78 -2.13
N PHE A 57 1.18 -11.79 -2.15
CA PHE A 57 -0.28 -11.65 -2.30
C PHE A 57 -0.88 -10.64 -1.32
N LEU A 58 -0.42 -10.62 -0.07
CA LEU A 58 -0.91 -9.65 0.91
C LEU A 58 -0.49 -8.21 0.56
N THR A 59 0.70 -8.03 -0.01
CA THR A 59 1.18 -6.71 -0.45
C THR A 59 0.36 -6.20 -1.62
N GLU A 60 -0.01 -7.08 -2.54
CA GLU A 60 -0.75 -6.67 -3.72
C GLU A 60 -2.22 -6.36 -3.44
N ILE A 61 -2.86 -7.10 -2.52
CA ILE A 61 -4.22 -6.79 -2.05
C ILE A 61 -4.26 -5.31 -1.65
N PHE A 62 -3.25 -4.86 -0.90
CA PHE A 62 -3.14 -3.44 -0.54
C PHE A 62 -3.01 -2.53 -1.77
N LEU A 63 -2.14 -2.86 -2.74
CA LEU A 63 -1.91 -1.99 -3.90
C LEU A 63 -3.18 -1.82 -4.76
N VAL A 64 -3.91 -2.90 -5.02
CA VAL A 64 -5.17 -2.83 -5.80
C VAL A 64 -6.30 -2.22 -4.97
N ARG A 65 -6.38 -2.50 -3.66
CA ARG A 65 -7.32 -1.80 -2.77
C ARG A 65 -7.04 -0.29 -2.72
N GLN A 66 -5.78 0.12 -2.75
CA GLN A 66 -5.36 1.52 -2.83
C GLN A 66 -5.71 2.16 -4.19
N SER A 67 -5.62 1.41 -5.29
CA SER A 67 -6.02 1.91 -6.60
C SER A 67 -7.54 2.16 -6.67
N ILE A 68 -8.36 1.28 -6.07
CA ILE A 68 -9.81 1.48 -5.94
C ILE A 68 -10.10 2.76 -5.14
N GLU A 69 -9.45 2.97 -3.99
CA GLU A 69 -9.60 4.20 -3.20
C GLU A 69 -9.30 5.45 -4.01
N LEU A 70 -8.16 5.46 -4.71
CA LEU A 70 -7.71 6.58 -5.53
C LEU A 70 -8.65 6.82 -6.71
N GLY A 71 -9.14 5.75 -7.34
CA GLY A 71 -10.10 5.83 -8.43
C GLY A 71 -11.42 6.43 -7.97
N LEU A 72 -11.98 5.98 -6.86
CA LEU A 72 -13.20 6.56 -6.27
C LEU A 72 -12.98 8.03 -5.86
N LYS A 73 -11.83 8.35 -5.26
CA LYS A 73 -11.47 9.74 -4.94
C LYS A 73 -11.34 10.61 -6.18
N SER A 74 -10.82 10.08 -7.29
CA SER A 74 -10.79 10.80 -8.57
C SER A 74 -12.21 11.13 -9.03
N LEU A 75 -13.14 10.17 -8.97
CA LEU A 75 -14.54 10.36 -9.35
C LEU A 75 -15.21 11.44 -8.51
N LEU A 76 -14.97 11.47 -7.19
CA LEU A 76 -15.43 12.56 -6.33
C LEU A 76 -14.86 13.91 -6.75
N CYS A 77 -13.58 13.98 -7.11
CA CYS A 77 -12.98 15.20 -7.66
C CYS A 77 -13.59 15.65 -9.00
N ARG A 78 -14.15 14.72 -9.79
CA ARG A 78 -14.86 15.05 -11.03
C ARG A 78 -16.25 15.61 -10.78
N VAL A 79 -17.02 15.00 -9.86
CA VAL A 79 -18.44 15.36 -9.64
C VAL A 79 -18.63 16.55 -8.69
N TYR A 80 -17.69 16.82 -7.79
CA TYR A 80 -17.76 17.97 -6.90
C TYR A 80 -17.20 19.24 -7.55
N ASN A 81 -18.01 20.30 -7.54
CA ASN A 81 -17.64 21.60 -8.12
C ASN A 81 -16.80 22.49 -7.19
N LYS A 82 -16.74 22.19 -5.89
CA LYS A 82 -16.05 23.02 -4.88
C LYS A 82 -15.03 22.19 -4.11
N ASN A 83 -13.85 22.78 -3.92
CA ASN A 83 -12.79 22.17 -3.10
C ASN A 83 -13.26 21.79 -1.70
N ASN A 84 -14.07 22.64 -1.04
CA ASN A 84 -14.58 22.34 0.30
C ASN A 84 -15.41 21.05 0.35
N ASP A 85 -16.16 20.75 -0.71
CA ASP A 85 -16.99 19.54 -0.76
C ASP A 85 -16.11 18.29 -0.98
N ILE A 86 -15.08 18.39 -1.82
CA ILE A 86 -14.06 17.33 -2.00
C ILE A 86 -13.35 17.07 -0.67
N GLN A 87 -12.88 18.13 0.01
CA GLN A 87 -12.18 18.02 1.30
C GLN A 87 -13.06 17.36 2.35
N LYS A 88 -14.33 17.78 2.45
CA LYS A 88 -15.31 17.21 3.36
C LYS A 88 -15.52 15.72 3.07
N ALA A 89 -15.72 15.35 1.80
CA ALA A 89 -15.89 13.96 1.41
C ALA A 89 -14.64 13.11 1.73
N PHE A 90 -13.44 13.62 1.47
CA PHE A 90 -12.20 12.92 1.80
C PHE A 90 -12.02 12.73 3.31
N ILE A 91 -12.36 13.73 4.13
CA ILE A 91 -12.26 13.63 5.59
C ILE A 91 -13.31 12.66 6.15
N GLU A 92 -14.56 12.74 5.67
CA GLU A 92 -15.67 11.92 6.16
C GLU A 92 -15.52 10.46 5.76
N CYS A 93 -15.17 10.18 4.50
CA CYS A 93 -15.01 8.81 4.03
C CYS A 93 -13.63 8.25 4.39
N CYS A 94 -12.60 9.10 4.50
CA CYS A 94 -11.23 8.73 4.81
C CYS A 94 -10.68 7.63 3.85
N HIS A 95 -10.71 6.37 4.29
CA HIS A 95 -10.28 5.20 3.52
C HIS A 95 -11.44 4.27 3.15
N ASP A 96 -12.65 4.49 3.66
CA ASP A 96 -13.80 3.61 3.48
C ASP A 96 -14.30 3.64 2.03
N LEU A 97 -14.13 2.53 1.33
CA LEU A 97 -14.45 2.41 -0.10
C LEU A 97 -15.95 2.39 -0.33
N SER A 98 -16.72 1.75 0.56
CA SER A 98 -18.18 1.70 0.46
C SER A 98 -18.76 3.12 0.58
N MET A 99 -18.32 3.89 1.57
CA MET A 99 -18.71 5.29 1.73
C MET A 99 -18.28 6.16 0.53
N LEU A 100 -17.05 6.00 0.03
CA LEU A 100 -16.59 6.74 -1.16
C LEU A 100 -17.47 6.45 -2.39
N PHE A 101 -17.81 5.18 -2.62
CA PHE A 101 -18.68 4.77 -3.73
C PHE A 101 -20.12 5.25 -3.55
N GLN A 102 -20.66 5.16 -2.33
CA GLN A 102 -21.99 5.69 -2.01
C GLN A 102 -22.04 7.20 -2.28
N ARG A 103 -21.06 7.97 -1.79
CA ARG A 103 -21.01 9.42 -2.03
C ARG A 103 -20.93 9.78 -3.51
N TYR A 104 -20.17 9.01 -4.29
CA TYR A 104 -20.12 9.20 -5.74
C TYR A 104 -21.49 8.97 -6.38
N ASN A 105 -22.23 7.92 -5.98
CA ASN A 105 -23.57 7.66 -6.50
C ASN A 105 -24.62 8.69 -6.04
N ASP A 106 -24.50 9.22 -4.82
CA ASP A 106 -25.45 10.19 -4.26
C ASP A 106 -25.29 11.58 -4.87
N VAL A 107 -24.06 11.99 -5.17
CA VAL A 107 -23.73 13.33 -5.69
C VAL A 107 -23.59 13.34 -7.21
N GLY A 108 -23.16 12.22 -7.78
CA GLY A 108 -22.93 12.08 -9.21
C GLY A 108 -24.24 12.16 -9.99
N ASN A 109 -24.31 13.10 -10.94
CA ASN A 109 -25.35 13.07 -11.99
C ASN A 109 -25.00 12.07 -13.11
N GLU A 110 -23.90 11.35 -12.95
CA GLU A 110 -23.34 10.41 -13.92
C GLU A 110 -23.69 8.98 -13.51
N ASN A 111 -24.17 8.19 -14.47
CA ASN A 111 -24.52 6.79 -14.23
C ASN A 111 -23.95 5.88 -15.34
N TYR A 112 -22.74 5.37 -15.10
CA TYR A 112 -22.01 4.53 -16.05
C TYR A 112 -22.09 3.04 -15.77
N LEU A 113 -22.63 2.66 -14.59
CA LEU A 113 -22.78 1.26 -14.19
C LEU A 113 -24.23 0.81 -14.33
N THR A 114 -24.43 -0.44 -14.74
CA THR A 114 -25.76 -1.08 -14.69
C THR A 114 -26.20 -1.29 -13.24
N ASN A 115 -27.48 -1.55 -13.01
CA ASN A 115 -27.96 -1.85 -11.65
C ASN A 115 -27.29 -3.10 -11.06
N GLU A 116 -27.02 -4.11 -11.90
CA GLU A 116 -26.35 -5.34 -11.49
C GLU A 116 -24.89 -5.08 -11.10
N GLU A 117 -24.15 -4.30 -11.88
CA GLU A 117 -22.78 -3.88 -11.56
C GLU A 117 -22.72 -3.07 -10.27
N LYS A 118 -23.68 -2.16 -10.06
CA LYS A 118 -23.77 -1.38 -8.81
C LYS A 118 -24.07 -2.26 -7.61
N GLU A 119 -25.05 -3.14 -7.73
CA GLU A 119 -25.42 -4.06 -6.64
C GLU A 119 -24.25 -4.97 -6.26
N TRP A 120 -23.52 -5.49 -7.26
CA TRP A 120 -22.31 -6.27 -7.04
C TRP A 120 -21.24 -5.44 -6.33
N MET A 121 -20.93 -4.24 -6.83
CA MET A 121 -19.92 -3.36 -6.26
C MET A 121 -20.24 -2.98 -4.81
N THR A 122 -21.49 -2.63 -4.50
CA THR A 122 -21.91 -2.29 -3.14
C THR A 122 -21.68 -3.47 -2.19
N LYS A 123 -22.15 -4.67 -2.54
CA LYS A 123 -21.96 -5.88 -1.71
C LYS A 123 -20.49 -6.21 -1.51
N TYR A 124 -19.70 -6.12 -2.57
CA TYR A 124 -18.27 -6.41 -2.53
C TYR A 124 -17.52 -5.42 -1.63
N LEU A 125 -17.78 -4.11 -1.78
CA LEU A 125 -17.16 -3.09 -0.96
C LEU A 125 -17.57 -3.24 0.52
N ASP A 126 -18.84 -3.49 0.81
CA ASP A 126 -19.28 -3.75 2.19
C ASP A 126 -18.54 -4.94 2.81
N SER A 127 -18.37 -6.04 2.05
CA SER A 127 -17.57 -7.21 2.48
C SER A 127 -16.09 -6.88 2.71
N LEU A 128 -15.51 -5.99 1.89
CA LEU A 128 -14.13 -5.53 2.05
C LEU A 128 -13.96 -4.70 3.33
N GLU A 129 -14.90 -3.79 3.61
CA GLU A 129 -14.85 -2.92 4.79
C GLU A 129 -14.98 -3.69 6.13
N GLU A 130 -15.64 -4.86 6.13
CA GLU A 130 -15.64 -5.78 7.28
C GLU A 130 -14.23 -6.30 7.64
N VAL A 131 -13.31 -6.29 6.68
CA VAL A 131 -11.95 -6.80 6.84
C VAL A 131 -10.95 -5.66 6.97
N ASP A 132 -10.94 -4.69 6.04
CA ASP A 132 -9.86 -3.69 5.91
C ASP A 132 -10.37 -2.23 5.78
N SER A 133 -11.29 -1.84 6.66
CA SER A 133 -11.87 -0.49 6.61
C SER A 133 -10.89 0.67 6.85
N LYS A 134 -9.77 0.39 7.51
CA LYS A 134 -8.72 1.39 7.79
C LYS A 134 -7.58 1.34 6.80
N SER A 135 -7.66 0.50 5.76
CA SER A 135 -6.61 0.30 4.78
C SER A 135 -5.29 -0.14 5.43
N ASP A 136 -5.29 -0.81 6.59
CA ASP A 136 -4.10 -1.10 7.40
C ASP A 136 -3.82 -2.59 7.60
N MET A 137 -4.80 -3.47 7.41
CA MET A 137 -4.68 -4.92 7.63
C MET A 137 -3.59 -5.54 6.76
N PHE A 138 -3.47 -5.09 5.52
CA PHE A 138 -2.52 -5.64 4.58
C PHE A 138 -1.15 -4.94 4.62
N ARG A 139 -1.05 -3.82 5.32
CA ARG A 139 0.21 -3.06 5.51
C ARG A 139 0.98 -3.46 6.77
N PHE A 140 0.27 -3.86 7.83
CA PHE A 140 0.84 -4.14 9.13
C PHE A 140 0.52 -5.57 9.60
N PRO A 141 1.27 -6.12 10.56
CA PRO A 141 0.96 -7.43 11.13
C PRO A 141 -0.50 -7.57 11.55
N PHE A 142 -1.08 -8.74 11.30
CA PHE A 142 -2.46 -9.03 11.67
C PHE A 142 -2.64 -9.00 13.19
N GLU A 143 -3.67 -8.32 13.67
CA GLU A 143 -4.04 -8.34 15.08
C GLU A 143 -4.71 -9.69 15.45
N ASP A 144 -4.67 -10.04 16.73
CA ASP A 144 -5.22 -11.32 17.24
C ASP A 144 -6.71 -11.50 16.91
N GLU A 145 -7.47 -10.41 16.79
CA GLU A 145 -8.87 -10.45 16.36
C GLU A 145 -9.01 -11.02 14.94
N PHE A 146 -8.24 -10.50 13.99
CA PHE A 146 -8.22 -11.01 12.61
C PHE A 146 -7.78 -12.48 12.59
N LEU A 147 -6.69 -12.81 13.28
CA LEU A 147 -6.17 -14.16 13.34
C LEU A 147 -7.17 -15.11 13.98
N SER A 148 -7.90 -14.72 15.02
CA SER A 148 -8.93 -15.57 15.64
C SER A 148 -10.04 -15.98 14.68
N LYS A 149 -10.37 -15.14 13.68
CA LYS A 149 -11.41 -15.38 12.69
C LYS A 149 -10.91 -16.15 11.47
N TYR A 150 -9.67 -15.91 11.05
CA TYR A 150 -9.19 -16.34 9.73
C TYR A 150 -7.94 -17.23 9.72
N ARG A 151 -7.25 -17.38 10.85
CA ARG A 151 -6.08 -18.27 10.92
C ARG A 151 -6.44 -19.67 10.46
N ASP A 152 -5.43 -20.36 9.97
CA ASP A 152 -5.52 -21.75 9.52
C ASP A 152 -6.44 -21.98 8.31
N LYS A 153 -6.85 -20.89 7.62
CA LYS A 153 -7.61 -20.93 6.37
C LYS A 153 -6.73 -20.60 5.17
N PHE A 154 -7.18 -21.04 3.99
CA PHE A 154 -6.56 -20.72 2.70
C PHE A 154 -7.43 -19.70 1.98
N LEU A 155 -6.91 -18.49 1.74
CA LEU A 155 -7.57 -17.56 0.82
C LEU A 155 -7.34 -18.05 -0.60
N ASP A 156 -8.41 -18.07 -1.39
CA ASP A 156 -8.31 -18.41 -2.81
C ASP A 156 -7.66 -17.24 -3.55
N ASN A 157 -6.43 -17.43 -4.00
CA ASN A 157 -5.66 -16.35 -4.60
C ASN A 157 -6.30 -15.86 -5.89
N VAL A 158 -6.86 -16.76 -6.69
CA VAL A 158 -7.43 -16.44 -8.00
C VAL A 158 -8.77 -15.73 -7.84
N ASP A 159 -9.66 -16.24 -7.00
CA ASP A 159 -10.98 -15.66 -6.84
C ASP A 159 -10.93 -14.29 -6.13
N VAL A 160 -10.09 -14.15 -5.10
CA VAL A 160 -9.86 -12.85 -4.45
C VAL A 160 -9.23 -11.84 -5.42
N ALA A 161 -8.28 -12.27 -6.25
CA ALA A 161 -7.68 -11.42 -7.29
C ALA A 161 -8.74 -10.96 -8.30
N ASN A 162 -9.52 -11.89 -8.85
CA ASN A 162 -10.57 -11.60 -9.82
C ASN A 162 -11.57 -10.58 -9.28
N ASN A 163 -11.98 -10.71 -8.02
CA ASN A 163 -12.89 -9.75 -7.39
C ASN A 163 -12.27 -8.36 -7.22
N LEU A 164 -11.03 -8.26 -6.75
CA LEU A 164 -10.33 -6.98 -6.63
C LEU A 164 -10.15 -6.30 -8.00
N LEU A 165 -9.77 -7.08 -9.02
CA LEU A 165 -9.59 -6.58 -10.38
C LEU A 165 -10.91 -6.16 -11.00
N GLN A 166 -12.00 -6.91 -10.80
CA GLN A 166 -13.34 -6.53 -11.23
C GLN A 166 -13.82 -5.25 -10.56
N ALA A 167 -13.62 -5.11 -9.25
CA ALA A 167 -13.97 -3.89 -8.53
C ALA A 167 -13.23 -2.66 -9.10
N PHE A 168 -11.93 -2.80 -9.39
CA PHE A 168 -11.18 -1.73 -10.06
C PHE A 168 -11.66 -1.50 -11.50
N ALA A 169 -12.00 -2.54 -12.25
CA ALA A 169 -12.54 -2.42 -13.60
C ALA A 169 -13.85 -1.62 -13.63
N LEU A 170 -14.74 -1.81 -12.66
CA LEU A 170 -15.96 -1.01 -12.52
C LEU A 170 -15.66 0.46 -12.19
N VAL A 171 -14.68 0.72 -11.31
CA VAL A 171 -14.21 2.10 -11.05
C VAL A 171 -13.59 2.71 -12.31
N LYS A 172 -12.78 1.96 -13.05
CA LYS A 172 -12.17 2.37 -14.32
C LYS A 172 -13.22 2.69 -15.36
N LYS A 173 -14.29 1.88 -15.48
CA LYS A 173 -15.45 2.15 -16.34
C LYS A 173 -16.11 3.48 -16.00
N CYS A 174 -16.30 3.81 -14.72
CA CYS A 174 -16.79 5.12 -14.30
C CYS A 174 -15.82 6.25 -14.67
N ILE A 175 -14.51 6.05 -14.48
CA ILE A 175 -13.48 7.03 -14.84
C ILE A 175 -13.50 7.31 -16.35
N GLN A 176 -13.72 6.28 -17.16
CA GLN A 176 -13.77 6.32 -18.62
C GLN A 176 -15.17 6.59 -19.18
N GLU A 177 -16.08 7.09 -18.35
CA GLU A 177 -17.43 7.53 -18.77
C GLU A 177 -18.24 6.43 -19.47
N GLY A 178 -18.12 5.19 -18.99
CA GLY A 178 -18.86 4.03 -19.49
C GLY A 178 -18.18 3.28 -20.64
N ILE A 179 -17.03 3.74 -21.13
CA ILE A 179 -16.22 3.01 -22.10
C ILE A 179 -15.58 1.81 -21.39
N ALA A 180 -16.04 0.60 -21.73
CA ALA A 180 -15.44 -0.65 -21.26
C ALA A 180 -14.57 -1.24 -22.38
N LEU A 181 -13.33 -1.60 -22.05
CA LEU A 181 -12.50 -2.46 -22.90
C LEU A 181 -12.96 -3.91 -22.72
N ASP A 182 -12.90 -4.73 -23.77
CA ASP A 182 -13.36 -6.13 -23.74
C ASP A 182 -12.68 -6.97 -22.64
N GLU A 183 -11.42 -6.68 -22.32
CA GLU A 183 -10.65 -7.32 -21.24
C GLU A 183 -11.17 -7.03 -19.82
N ASN A 184 -12.06 -6.05 -19.67
CA ASN A 184 -12.65 -5.60 -18.40
C ASN A 184 -14.16 -5.91 -18.35
N LYS A 185 -14.60 -6.95 -19.06
CA LYS A 185 -16.01 -7.33 -19.09
C LYS A 185 -16.45 -7.80 -17.70
N PHE A 186 -17.54 -7.23 -17.21
CA PHE A 186 -18.17 -7.63 -15.96
C PHE A 186 -18.60 -9.10 -16.01
N ASP A 187 -18.16 -9.86 -15.01
CA ASP A 187 -18.53 -11.24 -14.75
C ASP A 187 -19.45 -11.29 -13.52
N ASN A 188 -20.73 -11.53 -13.79
CA ASN A 188 -21.75 -11.65 -12.77
C ASN A 188 -21.77 -13.02 -12.07
N THR A 189 -20.92 -13.96 -12.49
CA THR A 189 -20.77 -15.26 -11.82
C THR A 189 -19.85 -15.18 -10.60
N LEU A 190 -19.02 -14.14 -10.51
CA LEU A 190 -18.16 -13.88 -9.34
C LEU A 190 -18.98 -13.48 -8.12
N GLN A 191 -18.72 -14.13 -6.98
CA GLN A 191 -19.39 -13.80 -5.72
C GLN A 191 -18.84 -12.48 -5.16
N PRO A 192 -19.68 -11.50 -4.78
CA PRO A 192 -19.22 -10.20 -4.27
C PRO A 192 -18.77 -10.29 -2.80
N GLU A 193 -17.83 -11.19 -2.52
CA GLU A 193 -17.19 -11.35 -1.21
C GLU A 193 -15.70 -11.01 -1.32
N PHE A 194 -15.16 -10.26 -0.35
CA PHE A 194 -13.75 -9.91 -0.37
C PHE A 194 -12.85 -11.11 -0.07
N PHE A 195 -13.21 -11.91 0.94
CA PHE A 195 -12.46 -13.12 1.29
C PHE A 195 -13.19 -14.37 0.80
N ILE A 196 -12.66 -14.95 -0.26
CA ILE A 196 -13.05 -16.27 -0.76
C ILE A 196 -12.03 -17.29 -0.26
N PHE A 197 -12.50 -18.42 0.26
CA PHE A 197 -11.65 -19.44 0.87
C PHE A 197 -11.59 -20.71 0.04
N ALA A 198 -10.38 -21.22 -0.15
CA ALA A 198 -10.14 -22.50 -0.78
C ALA A 198 -10.11 -23.65 0.23
N SER A 199 -10.32 -24.87 -0.26
CA SER A 199 -10.24 -26.09 0.53
C SER A 199 -8.82 -26.68 0.65
N HIS A 200 -7.85 -26.11 -0.08
CA HIS A 200 -6.46 -26.58 -0.11
C HIS A 200 -5.47 -25.41 -0.22
N GLY A 201 -4.23 -25.62 0.25
CA GLY A 201 -3.14 -24.65 0.14
C GLY A 201 -2.40 -24.64 -1.20
N ILE A 202 -2.72 -25.55 -2.11
CA ILE A 202 -2.13 -25.59 -3.45
C ILE A 202 -2.46 -24.28 -4.19
N GLY A 203 -1.45 -23.43 -4.41
CA GLY A 203 -1.59 -22.14 -5.12
C GLY A 203 -2.32 -21.03 -4.34
N ASN A 204 -2.62 -21.24 -3.05
CA ASN A 204 -3.50 -20.39 -2.25
C ASN A 204 -2.80 -19.86 -1.00
N CYS A 205 -3.11 -18.61 -0.62
CA CYS A 205 -2.52 -17.95 0.53
C CYS A 205 -2.95 -18.61 1.84
N TYR A 206 -2.00 -19.21 2.56
CA TYR A 206 -2.24 -19.80 3.87
C TYR A 206 -2.08 -18.76 4.98
N LEU A 207 -3.14 -18.52 5.76
CA LEU A 207 -3.10 -17.63 6.92
C LEU A 207 -2.54 -18.37 8.16
N TRP A 208 -1.25 -18.68 8.13
CA TRP A 208 -0.59 -19.57 9.11
C TRP A 208 -0.10 -18.89 10.40
N GLN A 209 -0.16 -17.56 10.47
CA GLN A 209 0.36 -16.80 11.60
C GLN A 209 -0.37 -17.17 12.90
N ARG A 210 0.39 -17.36 13.98
CA ARG A 210 -0.16 -17.74 15.28
C ARG A 210 -0.75 -16.52 16.00
N LEU A 211 -1.68 -16.76 16.92
CA LEU A 211 -2.06 -15.73 17.88
C LEU A 211 -0.82 -15.26 18.67
N SER A 212 -0.75 -13.96 18.90
CA SER A 212 0.39 -13.28 19.52
C SER A 212 1.70 -13.36 18.73
N ASP A 213 1.67 -13.82 17.46
CA ASP A 213 2.78 -13.68 16.52
C ASP A 213 2.99 -12.19 16.21
N GLU A 214 4.24 -11.75 16.20
CA GLU A 214 4.57 -10.35 15.89
C GLU A 214 4.23 -9.99 14.44
N GLY A 215 4.18 -11.00 13.56
CA GLY A 215 3.74 -10.95 12.16
C GLY A 215 4.60 -10.10 11.23
N PHE A 216 5.69 -9.51 11.71
CA PHE A 216 6.55 -8.67 10.91
C PHE A 216 7.26 -9.41 9.78
N HIS A 217 7.60 -10.70 9.96
CA HIS A 217 8.31 -11.45 8.93
C HIS A 217 7.51 -11.52 7.63
N VAL A 218 6.25 -11.92 7.69
CA VAL A 218 5.34 -12.02 6.53
C VAL A 218 5.28 -10.69 5.79
N LYS A 219 5.06 -9.59 6.51
CA LYS A 219 4.94 -8.26 5.89
C LYS A 219 6.27 -7.74 5.34
N VAL A 220 7.37 -7.85 6.08
CA VAL A 220 8.68 -7.35 5.64
C VAL A 220 9.16 -8.13 4.41
N THR A 221 9.03 -9.46 4.41
CA THR A 221 9.43 -10.29 3.26
C THR A 221 8.57 -9.96 2.03
N GLY A 222 7.23 -9.97 2.19
CA GLY A 222 6.30 -9.67 1.09
C GLY A 222 6.59 -8.33 0.43
N TYR A 223 6.66 -7.25 1.21
CA TYR A 223 6.96 -5.94 0.65
C TYR A 223 8.38 -5.85 0.06
N SER A 224 9.40 -6.42 0.72
CA SER A 224 10.79 -6.30 0.27
C SER A 224 11.06 -7.00 -1.06
N GLU A 225 10.45 -8.15 -1.28
CA GLU A 225 10.61 -8.92 -2.52
C GLU A 225 9.75 -8.35 -3.66
N VAL A 226 8.51 -7.93 -3.36
CA VAL A 226 7.66 -7.22 -4.34
C VAL A 226 8.32 -5.92 -4.82
N ILE A 227 8.98 -5.17 -3.94
CA ILE A 227 9.75 -3.99 -4.32
C ILE A 227 10.81 -4.34 -5.38
N ASP A 228 11.56 -5.43 -5.17
CA ASP A 228 12.60 -5.85 -6.11
C ASP A 228 12.01 -6.30 -7.44
N PHE A 229 10.89 -7.03 -7.41
CA PHE A 229 10.16 -7.46 -8.59
C PHE A 229 9.68 -6.25 -9.41
N ILE A 230 8.92 -5.33 -8.80
CA ILE A 230 8.38 -4.14 -9.48
C ILE A 230 9.50 -3.25 -10.02
N TYR A 231 10.57 -3.05 -9.25
CA TYR A 231 11.70 -2.26 -9.71
C TYR A 231 12.34 -2.87 -10.97
N LYS A 232 12.56 -4.18 -10.99
CA LYS A 232 13.14 -4.92 -12.13
C LYS A 232 12.19 -5.09 -13.31
N ASN A 233 10.87 -5.03 -13.08
CA ASN A 233 9.88 -5.20 -14.12
C ASN A 233 9.97 -4.06 -15.16
N SER A 234 10.40 -4.41 -16.37
CA SER A 234 10.58 -3.49 -17.50
C SER A 234 9.29 -3.21 -18.27
N ASN A 235 8.22 -3.99 -18.05
CA ASN A 235 6.93 -3.78 -18.68
C ASN A 235 6.17 -2.59 -18.06
N ILE A 236 6.56 -2.18 -16.85
CA ILE A 236 6.02 -1.01 -16.17
C ILE A 236 7.00 0.16 -16.29
N SER A 237 6.50 1.29 -16.80
CA SER A 237 7.29 2.51 -16.94
C SER A 237 7.83 2.99 -15.58
N LYS A 238 8.93 3.76 -15.61
CA LYS A 238 9.56 4.28 -14.38
C LYS A 238 8.62 5.26 -13.67
N GLU A 239 7.88 6.04 -14.44
CA GLU A 239 6.86 6.99 -14.00
C GLU A 239 5.73 6.28 -13.26
N THR A 240 5.23 5.18 -13.82
CA THR A 240 4.13 4.38 -13.27
C THR A 240 4.51 3.78 -11.92
N LYS A 241 5.67 3.11 -11.82
CA LYS A 241 6.05 2.38 -10.60
C LYS A 241 6.62 3.24 -9.49
N LEU A 242 6.93 4.51 -9.74
CA LEU A 242 7.65 5.34 -8.79
C LEU A 242 6.92 5.52 -7.45
N TYR A 243 5.66 5.96 -7.47
CA TYR A 243 4.89 6.20 -6.25
C TYR A 243 4.62 4.90 -5.46
N PRO A 244 4.17 3.82 -6.11
CA PRO A 244 4.05 2.52 -5.45
C PRO A 244 5.36 2.07 -4.80
N LEU A 245 6.51 2.17 -5.48
CA LEU A 245 7.81 1.83 -4.90
C LEU A 245 8.15 2.70 -3.69
N MET A 246 8.02 4.02 -3.81
CA MET A 246 8.29 4.96 -2.71
C MET A 246 7.43 4.66 -1.48
N PHE A 247 6.14 4.38 -1.70
CA PHE A 247 5.25 3.96 -0.63
C PHE A 247 5.69 2.65 0.01
N MET A 248 5.92 1.60 -0.80
CA MET A 248 6.28 0.28 -0.31
C MET A 248 7.58 0.34 0.50
N PHE A 249 8.63 1.00 -0.02
CA PHE A 249 9.87 1.22 0.72
C PHE A 249 9.64 1.92 2.06
N ARG A 250 8.88 3.01 2.05
CA ARG A 250 8.58 3.77 3.28
C ARG A 250 7.78 2.93 4.28
N ASN A 251 6.87 2.07 3.81
CA ASN A 251 6.14 1.14 4.66
C ASN A 251 7.07 0.06 5.25
N THR A 252 7.93 -0.54 4.43
CA THR A 252 8.91 -1.55 4.86
C THR A 252 9.88 -1.00 5.89
N ILE A 253 10.39 0.22 5.72
CA ILE A 253 11.26 0.87 6.71
C ILE A 253 10.52 1.04 8.05
N GLU A 254 9.25 1.43 8.04
CA GLU A 254 8.45 1.48 9.28
C GLU A 254 8.29 0.09 9.91
N LEU A 255 8.01 -0.94 9.11
CA LEU A 255 7.89 -2.32 9.58
C LEU A 255 9.20 -2.84 10.21
N CYS A 256 10.34 -2.58 9.57
CA CYS A 256 11.66 -2.96 10.10
C CYS A 256 11.94 -2.27 11.45
N LEU A 257 11.64 -0.97 11.56
CA LEU A 257 11.79 -0.24 12.83
C LEU A 257 10.83 -0.77 13.91
N LYS A 258 9.57 -1.07 13.56
CA LYS A 258 8.62 -1.66 14.52
C LYS A 258 9.06 -3.04 14.98
N ARG A 259 9.58 -3.87 14.08
CA ARG A 259 10.16 -5.19 14.40
C ARG A 259 11.33 -5.06 15.39
N LEU A 260 12.25 -4.13 15.15
CA LEU A 260 13.36 -3.84 16.07
C LEU A 260 12.87 -3.31 17.42
N SER A 261 11.75 -2.58 17.46
CA SER A 261 11.15 -2.14 18.73
C SER A 261 10.51 -3.29 19.51
N TYR A 262 10.09 -4.37 18.81
CA TYR A 262 9.47 -5.55 19.41
C TYR A 262 10.51 -6.54 19.93
N SER A 263 11.71 -6.58 19.34
CA SER A 263 12.72 -7.62 19.62
C SER A 263 12.92 -7.88 21.12
N SER A 264 12.69 -9.12 21.53
CA SER A 264 12.83 -9.56 22.92
C SER A 264 14.30 -9.77 23.27
N VAL A 265 15.01 -8.66 23.54
CA VAL A 265 16.40 -8.63 23.97
C VAL A 265 16.49 -8.05 25.40
N ASP A 266 17.48 -8.47 26.18
CA ASP A 266 17.59 -8.14 27.62
C ASP A 266 17.52 -6.64 27.89
N ASP A 267 18.20 -5.85 27.06
CA ASP A 267 18.18 -4.38 27.09
C ASP A 267 17.40 -3.76 25.92
N GLY A 268 16.20 -4.29 25.68
CA GLY A 268 15.30 -3.82 24.64
C GLY A 268 14.61 -2.49 24.93
N VAL A 269 13.74 -2.06 24.02
CA VAL A 269 12.89 -0.88 24.25
C VAL A 269 11.97 -1.15 25.44
N PRO A 270 11.91 -0.25 26.46
CA PRO A 270 11.04 -0.44 27.61
C PRO A 270 9.59 -0.70 27.19
N LEU A 271 8.94 -1.69 27.82
CA LEU A 271 7.60 -2.16 27.45
C LEU A 271 6.55 -1.04 27.44
N GLU A 272 6.65 -0.09 28.37
CA GLU A 272 5.76 1.08 28.44
C GLU A 272 5.89 1.98 27.20
N ILE A 273 7.13 2.26 26.79
CA ILE A 273 7.44 3.05 25.59
C ILE A 273 6.96 2.29 24.35
N PHE A 274 7.24 1.00 24.25
CA PHE A 274 6.78 0.16 23.16
C PHE A 274 5.25 0.21 23.02
N ARG A 275 4.51 -0.05 24.11
CA ARG A 275 3.03 -0.02 24.12
C ARG A 275 2.49 1.35 23.70
N ALA A 276 3.12 2.44 24.14
CA ALA A 276 2.74 3.79 23.77
C ALA A 276 3.03 4.14 22.30
N LYS A 277 4.03 3.50 21.67
CA LYS A 277 4.54 3.87 20.35
C LYS A 277 4.28 2.83 19.24
N ARG A 278 3.77 1.64 19.55
CA ARG A 278 3.52 0.55 18.59
C ARG A 278 2.66 0.95 17.37
N ARG A 279 1.72 1.87 17.56
CA ARG A 279 0.83 2.41 16.49
C ARG A 279 1.37 3.68 15.83
N SER A 280 2.57 4.14 16.19
CA SER A 280 3.14 5.35 15.61
C SER A 280 3.63 5.11 14.19
N HIS A 281 3.38 6.09 13.31
CA HIS A 281 3.94 6.16 11.96
C HIS A 281 5.18 7.07 11.90
N PHE A 282 5.60 7.68 13.01
CA PHE A 282 6.73 8.61 13.03
C PHE A 282 8.07 7.87 13.12
N ILE A 283 8.61 7.50 11.96
CA ILE A 283 9.84 6.69 11.85
C ILE A 283 11.04 7.32 12.58
N LYS A 284 11.21 8.65 12.56
CA LYS A 284 12.32 9.32 13.25
C LYS A 284 11.99 9.64 14.71
N LYS A 285 10.89 10.37 14.92
CA LYS A 285 10.56 10.99 16.22
C LYS A 285 10.18 9.96 17.28
N ASP A 286 9.50 8.89 16.89
CA ASP A 286 9.00 7.88 17.80
C ASP A 286 9.74 6.55 17.65
N LEU A 287 9.89 6.00 16.44
CA LEU A 287 10.49 4.67 16.30
C LEU A 287 12.01 4.72 16.49
N TRP A 288 12.73 5.37 15.58
CA TRP A 288 14.19 5.45 15.62
C TRP A 288 14.73 6.03 16.93
N LYS A 289 14.10 7.09 17.46
CA LYS A 289 14.49 7.70 18.75
C LYS A 289 14.60 6.68 19.88
N ASN A 290 13.69 5.70 19.92
CA ASN A 290 13.66 4.70 20.99
C ASN A 290 14.49 3.46 20.67
N ILE A 291 14.65 3.12 19.38
CA ILE A 291 15.45 1.97 18.93
C ILE A 291 16.96 2.28 18.95
N LYS A 292 17.36 3.49 18.57
CA LYS A 292 18.78 3.87 18.42
C LYS A 292 19.62 3.57 19.67
N PRO A 293 19.19 3.92 20.91
CA PRO A 293 19.97 3.60 22.11
C PRO A 293 20.21 2.09 22.28
N VAL A 294 19.23 1.26 21.93
CA VAL A 294 19.32 -0.21 21.99
C VAL A 294 20.37 -0.70 21.00
N ILE A 295 20.29 -0.27 19.72
CA ILE A 295 21.27 -0.65 18.69
C ILE A 295 22.68 -0.20 19.07
N MET A 296 22.84 1.04 19.55
CA MET A 296 24.14 1.59 19.97
C MET A 296 24.77 0.74 21.08
N LYS A 297 23.96 0.30 22.07
CA LYS A 297 24.45 -0.54 23.16
C LYS A 297 25.00 -1.87 22.62
N TYR A 298 24.20 -2.64 21.89
CA TYR A 298 24.63 -3.94 21.36
C TYR A 298 25.81 -3.82 20.37
N ALA A 299 25.87 -2.74 19.59
CA ALA A 299 27.00 -2.47 18.72
C ALA A 299 28.30 -2.26 19.51
N ASN A 300 28.25 -1.44 20.57
CA ASN A 300 29.40 -1.21 21.45
C ASN A 300 29.82 -2.49 22.18
N ASP A 301 28.87 -3.24 22.73
CA ASP A 301 29.13 -4.49 23.46
C ASP A 301 29.79 -5.55 22.56
N SER A 302 29.48 -5.53 21.26
CA SER A 302 30.04 -6.44 20.25
C SER A 302 31.30 -5.93 19.56
N GLY A 303 31.76 -4.70 19.87
CA GLY A 303 32.89 -4.06 19.17
C GLY A 303 32.61 -3.73 17.69
N ASN A 304 31.34 -3.57 17.31
CA ASN A 304 30.95 -3.23 15.95
C ASN A 304 31.14 -1.74 15.65
N ASP A 305 31.33 -1.42 14.38
CA ASP A 305 31.40 -0.03 13.92
C ASP A 305 30.06 0.69 14.10
N THR A 306 30.10 1.82 14.81
CA THR A 306 28.92 2.66 15.10
C THR A 306 28.69 3.73 14.03
N GLU A 307 29.60 3.93 13.07
CA GLU A 307 29.43 4.87 11.95
C GLU A 307 28.18 4.53 11.12
N VAL A 308 27.91 3.23 10.94
CA VAL A 308 26.71 2.73 10.25
C VAL A 308 25.42 3.29 10.88
N ILE A 309 25.36 3.43 12.20
CA ILE A 309 24.18 3.94 12.92
C ILE A 309 23.95 5.42 12.60
N ALA A 310 25.02 6.21 12.50
CA ALA A 310 24.95 7.61 12.09
C ALA A 310 24.52 7.75 10.63
N ILE A 311 24.97 6.84 9.75
CA ILE A 311 24.53 6.78 8.36
C ILE A 311 23.02 6.52 8.33
N VAL A 312 22.54 5.45 8.97
CA VAL A 312 21.11 5.08 9.00
C VAL A 312 20.25 6.21 9.58
N GLU A 313 20.69 6.87 10.66
CA GLU A 313 19.97 8.02 11.23
C GLU A 313 19.79 9.16 10.23
N ARG A 314 20.82 9.48 9.44
CA ARG A 314 20.71 10.47 8.38
C ARG A 314 19.71 10.02 7.31
N LEU A 315 19.76 8.75 6.89
CA LEU A 315 18.84 8.24 5.88
C LEU A 315 17.38 8.28 6.34
N ILE A 316 17.10 7.84 7.58
CA ILE A 316 15.79 7.97 8.23
C ILE A 316 15.38 9.43 8.35
N GLY A 317 16.34 10.31 8.64
CA GLY A 317 16.15 11.76 8.67
C GLY A 317 15.57 12.32 7.36
N GLU A 318 16.16 11.92 6.24
CA GLU A 318 15.74 12.34 4.90
C GLU A 318 14.33 11.83 4.59
N ILE A 319 14.08 10.52 4.77
CA ILE A 319 12.76 9.93 4.48
C ILE A 319 11.67 10.48 5.40
N SER A 320 11.98 10.74 6.67
CA SER A 320 11.03 11.38 7.59
C SER A 320 10.73 12.83 7.23
N GLY A 321 11.65 13.53 6.55
CA GLY A 321 11.41 14.87 6.01
C GLY A 321 10.53 14.83 4.77
N LEU A 322 10.66 13.78 3.95
CA LEU A 322 9.86 13.54 2.76
C LEU A 322 8.45 13.07 3.06
N ASP A 323 8.27 12.15 4.02
CA ASP A 323 7.00 11.55 4.37
C ASP A 323 6.90 11.27 5.87
N LYS A 324 6.56 12.31 6.62
CA LYS A 324 6.46 12.25 8.09
C LYS A 324 5.35 11.31 8.57
N ASN A 325 4.20 11.28 7.90
CA ASN A 325 3.00 10.57 8.37
C ASN A 325 2.78 9.23 7.67
N GLY A 326 3.53 8.90 6.61
CA GLY A 326 3.37 7.65 5.87
C GLY A 326 2.25 7.68 4.84
N ASP A 327 1.94 8.85 4.30
CA ASP A 327 0.83 9.06 3.37
C ASP A 327 1.20 9.92 2.16
N ASN A 328 2.38 10.55 2.13
CA ASN A 328 2.79 11.40 1.00
C ASN A 328 2.98 10.65 -0.32
N PHE A 329 3.25 9.35 -0.26
CA PHE A 329 3.39 8.49 -1.46
C PHE A 329 2.14 7.67 -1.77
N ARG A 330 1.07 7.82 -0.98
CA ARG A 330 -0.23 7.20 -1.24
C ARG A 330 -1.20 8.12 -1.97
N TYR A 331 -1.02 9.44 -1.84
CA TYR A 331 -1.94 10.44 -2.36
C TYR A 331 -1.16 11.60 -3.01
N PRO A 332 -1.70 12.22 -4.08
CA PRO A 332 -1.08 13.40 -4.67
C PRO A 332 -1.14 14.62 -3.73
N THR A 333 -2.19 14.71 -2.90
CA THR A 333 -2.49 15.86 -2.05
C THR A 333 -2.74 15.50 -0.58
N SER A 334 -2.77 16.53 0.28
CA SER A 334 -3.30 16.46 1.64
C SER A 334 -4.82 16.53 1.67
N TYR A 335 -5.43 16.32 2.84
CA TYR A 335 -6.86 16.59 3.04
C TYR A 335 -7.26 18.04 2.73
N SER A 336 -6.31 18.98 2.76
CA SER A 336 -6.52 20.37 2.36
C SER A 336 -6.31 20.59 0.84
N LEU A 337 -6.14 19.51 0.07
CA LEU A 337 -5.84 19.49 -1.37
C LEU A 337 -4.50 20.14 -1.75
N GLU A 338 -3.58 20.27 -0.79
CA GLU A 338 -2.23 20.74 -1.04
C GLU A 338 -1.35 19.60 -1.59
N TYR A 339 -0.71 19.81 -2.73
CA TYR A 339 0.19 18.82 -3.31
C TYR A 339 1.45 18.65 -2.47
N ARG A 340 1.82 17.39 -2.21
CA ARG A 340 2.87 17.06 -1.23
C ARG A 340 4.24 16.83 -1.84
N PHE A 341 4.36 15.81 -2.71
CA PHE A 341 5.59 15.47 -3.40
C PHE A 341 5.47 15.88 -4.86
N ASP A 342 6.03 17.03 -5.22
CA ASP A 342 5.78 17.69 -6.50
C ASP A 342 6.94 18.57 -6.95
N LYS A 343 7.06 18.77 -8.27
CA LYS A 343 8.13 19.52 -8.94
C LYS A 343 9.51 19.00 -8.53
N LYS A 344 9.66 17.68 -8.49
CA LYS A 344 10.90 17.00 -8.14
C LYS A 344 11.41 16.21 -9.34
N ASN A 345 12.72 16.12 -9.46
CA ASN A 345 13.38 15.15 -10.32
C ASN A 345 14.10 14.16 -9.41
N ILE A 346 13.96 12.88 -9.70
CA ILE A 346 14.65 11.83 -8.97
C ILE A 346 15.18 10.78 -9.92
N ASP A 347 16.32 10.20 -9.56
CA ASP A 347 16.86 9.03 -10.24
C ASP A 347 16.32 7.79 -9.56
N ILE A 348 15.41 7.07 -10.23
CA ILE A 348 14.70 5.93 -9.64
C ILE A 348 15.66 4.80 -9.22
N LYS A 349 16.80 4.66 -9.90
CA LYS A 349 17.83 3.68 -9.52
C LYS A 349 18.53 4.12 -8.24
N ASN A 350 18.95 5.39 -8.15
CA ASN A 350 19.57 5.92 -6.94
C ASN A 350 18.62 5.84 -5.73
N VAL A 351 17.34 6.16 -5.94
CA VAL A 351 16.29 6.06 -4.91
C VAL A 351 16.11 4.60 -4.46
N TYR A 352 16.03 3.65 -5.40
CA TYR A 352 15.95 2.23 -5.09
C TYR A 352 17.15 1.76 -4.26
N GLU A 353 18.38 2.04 -4.70
CA GLU A 353 19.62 1.66 -3.99
C GLU A 353 19.69 2.31 -2.60
N TYR A 354 19.33 3.59 -2.50
CA TYR A 354 19.32 4.36 -1.25
C TYR A 354 18.36 3.76 -0.22
N LEU A 355 17.12 3.46 -0.63
CA LEU A 355 16.09 2.94 0.27
C LEU A 355 16.32 1.46 0.59
N LYS A 356 16.80 0.67 -0.38
CA LYS A 356 17.13 -0.74 -0.18
C LYS A 356 18.25 -0.92 0.84
N ALA A 357 19.24 -0.03 0.87
CA ALA A 357 20.32 -0.09 1.86
C ALA A 357 19.86 0.14 3.32
N MET A 358 18.60 0.57 3.54
CA MET A 358 18.02 0.75 4.88
C MET A 358 17.23 -0.47 5.38
N ILE A 359 16.87 -1.39 4.49
CA ILE A 359 16.07 -2.59 4.75
C ILE A 359 17.03 -3.77 4.85
#